data_AF-A0A7C9APB7-F1
#
_entry.id   AF-A0A7C9APB7-F1
#
_cell.length_a   1.000
_cell.length_b   1.000
_cell.length_c   1.000
_cell.angle_alpha   90.00
_cell.angle_beta   90.00
_cell.angle_gamma   90.00
#
_symmetry.space_group_name_H-M   'P 1'
#
loop_
_entity.id
_entity.type
_entity.pdbx_description
1 polymer ?
#
loop_
_entity_poly.entity_id
_entity_poly.type
_entity_poly.pdbx_seq_one_letter_code
_entity_poly.pdbx_strand_id
1 'polypeptide(L)'
;FKDKSIWEPVVERFERRLSGWKAKYLSKGGRLTLIKSVLSSIPAYFLSLFPLPVSVANKLETIQRKFLWGSFGSDFKYHLVKWSIIKNPLPDGGLGVRDLRLFNAALLGKWLWRYMNEKDSLWRRVVRSKYGDNGFGWYPSRPKGAYGQSLWRFIHKG
;
A
#
# COMPACT_ATOMS: atom_id res chain seq x y z
N PHE A 1 -8.91 11.64 5.10
CA PHE A 1 -8.72 10.47 4.20
C PHE A 1 -7.63 10.66 3.15
N LYS A 2 -7.55 11.81 2.46
CA LYS A 2 -6.37 12.17 1.62
C LYS A 2 -5.29 12.96 2.36
N ASP A 3 -5.51 13.23 3.65
CA ASP A 3 -4.53 13.95 4.44
C ASP A 3 -3.24 13.13 4.53
N LYS A 4 -2.15 13.75 4.12
CA LYS A 4 -0.85 13.10 4.00
C LYS A 4 -0.24 12.83 5.39
N SER A 5 -0.67 13.59 6.40
CA SER A 5 -0.26 13.48 7.79
C SER A 5 -0.46 12.05 8.35
N ILE A 6 -1.54 11.36 7.97
CA ILE A 6 -1.84 9.99 8.40
C ILE A 6 -0.73 9.01 7.98
N TRP A 7 -0.05 9.30 6.86
CA TRP A 7 0.99 8.44 6.30
C TRP A 7 2.39 8.81 6.76
N GLU A 8 2.58 9.96 7.42
CA GLU A 8 3.90 10.40 7.91
C GLU A 8 4.54 9.38 8.86
N PRO A 9 3.83 8.83 9.87
CA PRO A 9 4.42 7.80 10.74
C PRO A 9 4.84 6.54 9.99
N VAL A 10 4.13 6.20 8.91
CA VAL A 10 4.45 5.04 8.07
C VAL A 10 5.73 5.31 7.29
N VAL A 11 5.82 6.48 6.65
CA VAL A 11 7.01 6.89 5.89
C VAL A 11 8.23 6.96 6.81
N GLU A 12 8.09 7.58 7.99
CA GLU A 12 9.17 7.72 8.96
C GLU A 12 9.66 6.36 9.48
N ARG A 13 8.74 5.44 9.80
CA ARG A 13 9.11 4.06 10.17
C ARG A 13 9.81 3.33 9.03
N PHE A 14 9.38 3.56 7.79
CA PHE A 14 10.00 2.99 6.60
C PHE A 14 11.45 3.44 6.45
N GLU A 15 11.68 4.76 6.54
CA GLU A 15 12.99 5.37 6.49
C GLU A 15 13.88 4.90 7.64
N ARG A 16 13.38 4.92 8.88
CA ARG A 16 14.12 4.51 10.08
C ARG A 16 14.56 3.04 10.03
N ARG A 17 13.68 2.15 9.54
CA ARG A 17 14.02 0.73 9.40
C ARG A 17 15.08 0.56 8.33
N LEU A 18 14.91 1.16 7.16
CA LEU A 18 15.88 1.03 6.06
C LEU A 18 17.20 1.74 6.33
N SER A 19 17.22 2.83 7.11
CA SER A 19 18.44 3.54 7.52
C SER A 19 19.19 2.82 8.64
N GLY A 20 18.47 2.19 9.57
CA GLY A 20 19.06 1.37 10.64
C GLY A 20 19.83 0.17 10.11
N TRP A 21 19.41 -0.38 8.95
CA TRP A 21 20.19 -1.38 8.24
C TRP A 21 21.27 -0.69 7.40
N LYS A 22 22.53 -0.82 7.83
CA LYS A 22 23.68 -0.36 7.05
C LYS A 22 23.73 -1.14 5.73
N ALA A 23 23.20 -0.53 4.66
CA ALA A 23 23.25 -1.06 3.29
C ALA A 23 24.66 -1.50 2.87
N LYS A 24 25.71 -0.95 3.50
CA LYS A 24 27.13 -1.32 3.35
C LYS A 24 27.43 -2.81 3.53
N TYR A 25 26.71 -3.51 4.41
CA TYR A 25 26.96 -4.93 4.71
C TYR A 25 26.02 -5.90 4.01
N LEU A 26 25.06 -5.38 3.23
CA LEU A 26 24.05 -6.20 2.56
C LEU A 26 24.32 -6.27 1.07
N SER A 27 24.35 -7.50 0.55
CA SER A 27 24.29 -7.75 -0.89
C SER A 27 23.00 -7.18 -1.49
N LYS A 28 22.97 -6.96 -2.81
CA LYS A 28 21.75 -6.51 -3.51
C LYS A 28 20.56 -7.44 -3.25
N GLY A 29 20.81 -8.75 -3.18
CA GLY A 29 19.81 -9.75 -2.80
C GLY A 29 19.31 -9.58 -1.36
N GLY A 30 20.21 -9.39 -0.40
CA GLY A 30 19.84 -9.14 1.00
C GLY A 30 19.00 -7.86 1.16
N ARG A 31 19.35 -6.80 0.43
CA ARG A 31 18.56 -5.55 0.41
C ARG A 31 17.17 -5.76 -0.18
N LEU A 32 17.06 -6.53 -1.26
CA LEU A 32 15.78 -6.88 -1.86
C LEU A 32 14.90 -7.67 -0.89
N THR A 33 15.47 -8.66 -0.19
CA THR A 33 14.76 -9.43 0.84
C THR A 33 14.26 -8.52 1.97
N LEU A 34 15.10 -7.58 2.42
CA LEU A 34 14.71 -6.60 3.43
C LEU A 34 13.58 -5.68 2.95
N ILE A 35 13.65 -5.19 1.71
CA ILE A 35 12.55 -4.40 1.11
C ILE A 35 11.25 -5.20 1.14
N LYS A 36 11.29 -6.48 0.72
CA LYS A 36 10.12 -7.35 0.69
C LYS A 36 9.52 -7.59 2.09
N SER A 37 10.35 -7.80 3.11
CA SER A 37 9.89 -8.03 4.48
C SER A 37 9.34 -6.75 5.15
N VAL A 38 10.02 -5.62 4.95
CA VAL A 38 9.62 -4.31 5.48
C VAL A 38 8.32 -3.81 4.83
N LEU A 39 8.18 -3.97 3.50
CA LEU A 39 6.96 -3.66 2.75
C LEU A 39 5.75 -4.46 3.22
N SER A 40 5.97 -5.73 3.54
CA SER A 40 4.87 -6.64 3.89
C SER A 40 4.32 -6.40 5.28
N SER A 41 5.09 -5.80 6.18
CA SER A 41 4.75 -5.71 7.61
C SER A 41 4.38 -4.31 8.08
N ILE A 42 5.14 -3.28 7.69
CA ILE A 42 5.01 -1.93 8.27
C ILE A 42 3.77 -1.18 7.78
N PRO A 43 3.56 -1.01 6.45
CA PRO A 43 2.40 -0.28 5.98
C PRO A 43 1.13 -1.14 5.92
N ALA A 44 1.21 -2.46 6.12
CA ALA A 44 0.10 -3.38 5.86
C ALA A 44 -1.20 -3.01 6.60
N TYR A 45 -1.09 -2.57 7.86
CA TYR A 45 -2.24 -2.10 8.62
C TYR A 45 -2.89 -0.87 7.97
N PHE A 46 -2.11 0.17 7.68
CA PHE A 46 -2.59 1.41 7.05
C PHE A 46 -3.14 1.15 5.64
N LEU A 47 -2.45 0.33 4.84
CA LEU A 47 -2.90 -0.08 3.50
C LEU A 47 -4.19 -0.90 3.54
N SER A 48 -4.50 -1.56 4.66
CA SER A 48 -5.76 -2.28 4.80
C SER A 48 -6.93 -1.39 5.20
N LEU A 49 -6.68 -0.17 5.69
CA LEU A 49 -7.70 0.73 6.24
C LEU A 49 -7.95 1.97 5.39
N PHE A 50 -6.90 2.48 4.73
CA PHE A 50 -6.95 3.76 4.05
C PHE A 50 -6.52 3.65 2.57
N PRO A 51 -7.15 4.42 1.66
CA PRO A 51 -6.68 4.51 0.29
C PRO A 51 -5.32 5.20 0.27
N LEU A 52 -4.34 4.58 -0.39
CA LEU A 52 -2.98 5.08 -0.50
C LEU A 52 -2.93 6.25 -1.50
N PRO A 53 -2.57 7.48 -1.08
CA PRO A 53 -2.37 8.58 -2.01
C PRO A 53 -1.18 8.31 -2.94
N VAL A 54 -1.32 8.64 -4.22
CA VAL A 54 -0.26 8.42 -5.23
C VAL A 54 1.07 9.09 -4.83
N SER A 55 1.02 10.29 -4.25
CA SER A 55 2.23 10.98 -3.77
C SER A 55 2.98 10.21 -2.67
N VAL A 56 2.24 9.58 -1.74
CA VAL A 56 2.84 8.75 -0.67
C VAL A 56 3.41 7.47 -1.26
N ALA A 57 2.69 6.82 -2.18
CA ALA A 57 3.18 5.64 -2.89
C ALA A 57 4.52 5.94 -3.60
N ASN A 58 4.59 7.06 -4.32
CA ASN A 58 5.81 7.49 -5.00
C ASN A 58 6.96 7.80 -4.03
N LYS A 59 6.66 8.40 -2.86
CA LYS A 59 7.67 8.66 -1.82
C LYS A 59 8.24 7.36 -1.26
N LEU A 60 7.38 6.38 -0.95
CA LEU A 60 7.79 5.06 -0.48
C LEU A 60 8.60 4.28 -1.54
N GLU A 61 8.16 4.32 -2.81
CA GLU A 61 8.94 3.73 -3.91
C GLU A 61 10.31 4.39 -4.05
N THR A 62 10.40 5.71 -3.87
CA THR A 62 11.68 6.45 -3.93
C THR A 62 12.63 5.98 -2.83
N ILE A 63 12.14 5.77 -1.60
CA ILE A 63 12.94 5.26 -0.49
C ILE A 63 13.46 3.84 -0.80
N GLN A 64 12.60 2.97 -1.34
CA GLN A 64 13.01 1.60 -1.75
C GLN A 64 14.06 1.61 -2.86
N ARG A 65 13.88 2.48 -3.87
CA ARG A 65 14.84 2.67 -4.97
C ARG A 65 16.20 3.11 -4.45
N LYS A 66 16.21 4.12 -3.56
CA LYS A 66 17.43 4.62 -2.92
C LYS A 66 18.10 3.53 -2.09
N PHE A 67 17.34 2.71 -1.36
CA PHE A 67 17.92 1.63 -0.58
C PHE A 67 18.48 0.48 -1.44
N LEU A 68 17.76 0.08 -2.50
CA LEU A 68 18.19 -1.01 -3.39
C LEU A 68 19.47 -0.65 -4.15
N TRP A 69 19.50 0.55 -4.75
CA TRP A 69 20.58 0.98 -5.64
C TRP A 69 21.67 1.82 -4.96
N GLY A 70 21.36 2.46 -3.82
CA GLY A 70 22.28 3.37 -3.13
C GLY A 70 23.52 2.68 -2.55
N SER A 71 24.58 3.46 -2.35
CA SER A 71 25.80 3.03 -1.65
C SER A 71 25.92 3.78 -0.32
N PHE A 72 26.76 3.30 0.59
CA PHE A 72 27.16 4.07 1.76
C PHE A 72 28.33 4.97 1.35
N GLY A 73 28.11 6.29 1.29
CA GLY A 73 29.01 7.28 0.71
C GLY A 73 28.29 8.19 -0.29
N SER A 74 28.83 9.38 -0.55
CA SER A 74 28.29 10.41 -1.47
C SER A 74 28.20 9.99 -2.95
N ASP A 75 28.49 8.73 -3.27
CA ASP A 75 28.52 8.23 -4.63
C ASP A 75 27.11 7.87 -5.09
N PHE A 76 26.57 8.75 -5.93
CA PHE A 76 25.36 8.49 -6.70
C PHE A 76 25.56 7.28 -7.61
N LYS A 77 24.66 6.29 -7.51
CA LYS A 77 24.64 5.13 -8.42
C LYS A 77 23.42 5.18 -9.33
N TYR A 78 23.66 4.95 -10.62
CA TYR A 78 22.61 4.89 -11.63
C TYR A 78 21.61 3.76 -11.33
N HIS A 79 20.32 4.04 -11.55
CA HIS A 79 19.27 3.04 -11.54
C HIS A 79 19.37 2.19 -12.81
N LEU A 80 20.03 1.03 -12.71
CA LEU A 80 20.34 0.17 -13.86
C LEU A 80 19.09 -0.41 -14.54
N VAL A 81 17.98 -0.54 -13.82
CA VAL A 81 16.74 -1.15 -14.31
C VAL A 81 15.55 -0.26 -13.97
N LYS A 82 14.63 -0.10 -14.93
CA LYS A 82 13.36 0.61 -14.71
C LYS A 82 12.60 -0.03 -13.56
N TRP A 83 12.06 0.80 -12.66
CA TRP A 83 11.33 0.29 -11.49
C TRP A 83 10.05 -0.47 -11.85
N SER A 84 9.43 -0.17 -13.00
CA SER A 84 8.29 -0.92 -13.51
C SER A 84 8.62 -2.40 -13.73
N ILE A 85 9.83 -2.72 -14.20
CA ILE A 85 10.29 -4.11 -14.42
C ILE A 85 10.58 -4.78 -13.08
N ILE A 86 11.22 -4.07 -12.15
CA ILE A 86 11.58 -4.58 -10.81
C ILE A 86 10.34 -5.04 -10.02
N LYS A 87 9.20 -4.37 -10.21
CA LYS A 87 7.94 -4.71 -9.53
C LYS A 87 7.30 -6.00 -10.04
N ASN A 88 7.64 -6.45 -11.24
CA ASN A 88 7.05 -7.66 -11.79
C ASN A 88 7.49 -8.91 -11.00
N PRO A 89 6.67 -9.98 -10.98
CA PRO A 89 7.05 -11.28 -10.45
C PRO A 89 8.39 -11.80 -11.02
N LEU A 90 9.05 -12.69 -10.29
CA LEU A 90 10.27 -13.37 -10.75
C LEU A 90 10.07 -14.12 -12.08
N PRO A 91 8.97 -14.88 -12.28
CA PRO A 91 8.69 -15.54 -13.56
C PRO A 91 8.63 -14.58 -14.76
N ASP A 92 8.20 -13.33 -14.52
CA ASP A 92 8.06 -12.30 -15.54
C ASP A 92 9.35 -11.46 -15.71
N GLY A 93 10.48 -11.95 -15.21
CA GLY A 93 11.79 -11.28 -15.30
C GLY A 93 11.97 -10.09 -14.35
N GLY A 94 11.07 -9.90 -13.38
CA GLY A 94 11.18 -8.87 -12.36
C GLY A 94 11.88 -9.35 -11.08
N LEU A 95 11.89 -8.48 -10.06
CA LEU A 95 12.45 -8.80 -8.73
C LEU A 95 11.37 -9.13 -7.70
N GLY A 96 10.09 -9.12 -8.08
CA GLY A 96 8.96 -9.43 -7.22
C GLY A 96 8.75 -8.42 -6.09
N VAL A 97 9.11 -7.15 -6.31
CA VAL A 97 8.80 -6.07 -5.35
C VAL A 97 7.33 -5.71 -5.49
N ARG A 98 6.56 -5.84 -4.41
CA ARG A 98 5.10 -5.64 -4.45
C ARG A 98 4.74 -4.21 -4.83
N ASP A 99 3.88 -4.02 -5.82
CA ASP A 99 3.31 -2.70 -6.12
C ASP A 99 2.37 -2.29 -4.99
N LEU A 100 2.72 -1.21 -4.29
CA LEU A 100 1.99 -0.71 -3.13
C LEU A 100 0.54 -0.32 -3.44
N ARG A 101 0.28 0.16 -4.65
CA ARG A 101 -1.05 0.60 -5.07
C ARG A 101 -1.94 -0.60 -5.35
N LEU A 102 -1.42 -1.57 -6.11
CA LEU A 102 -2.13 -2.83 -6.35
C LEU A 102 -2.40 -3.58 -5.04
N PHE A 103 -1.42 -3.59 -4.13
CA PHE A 103 -1.58 -4.22 -2.83
C PHE A 103 -2.62 -3.50 -1.95
N ASN A 104 -2.64 -2.16 -1.96
CA ASN A 104 -3.67 -1.38 -1.28
C ASN A 104 -5.07 -1.67 -1.85
N ALA A 105 -5.23 -1.65 -3.17
CA ALA A 105 -6.49 -1.96 -3.83
C ALA A 105 -6.98 -3.37 -3.47
N ALA A 106 -6.09 -4.37 -3.50
CA ALA A 106 -6.42 -5.73 -3.10
C ALA A 106 -6.84 -5.84 -1.61
N LEU A 107 -6.10 -5.21 -0.70
CA LEU A 107 -6.43 -5.20 0.73
C LEU A 107 -7.75 -4.47 1.02
N LEU A 108 -8.04 -3.40 0.29
CA LEU A 108 -9.30 -2.68 0.40
C LEU A 108 -10.46 -3.49 -0.20
N GLY A 109 -10.23 -4.20 -1.29
CA GLY A 109 -11.19 -5.13 -1.89
C GLY A 109 -11.61 -6.25 -0.94
N LYS A 110 -10.74 -6.67 0.00
CA LYS A 110 -11.10 -7.60 1.09
C LYS A 110 -12.37 -7.15 1.84
N TRP A 111 -12.58 -5.85 2.03
CA TRP A 111 -13.76 -5.35 2.73
C TRP A 111 -15.05 -5.55 1.95
N LEU A 112 -15.01 -5.53 0.61
CA LEU A 112 -16.18 -5.91 -0.21
C LEU A 112 -16.49 -7.40 -0.03
N TRP A 113 -15.48 -8.25 -0.12
CA TRP A 113 -15.65 -9.69 0.07
C TRP A 113 -16.20 -10.01 1.48
N ARG A 114 -15.67 -9.36 2.52
CA ARG A 114 -16.20 -9.48 3.89
C ARG A 114 -17.61 -8.93 4.02
N TYR A 115 -17.94 -7.84 3.33
CA TYR A 115 -19.30 -7.28 3.32
C TYR A 115 -20.29 -8.30 2.76
N MET A 116 -19.93 -9.02 1.70
CA MET A 116 -20.76 -10.07 1.10
C MET A 116 -21.00 -11.24 2.07
N ASN A 117 -19.94 -11.73 2.72
CA ASN A 117 -19.98 -12.96 3.52
C ASN A 117 -20.43 -12.75 4.98
N GLU A 118 -20.03 -11.65 5.63
CA GLU A 118 -20.29 -11.41 7.06
C GLU A 118 -21.62 -10.67 7.27
N LYS A 119 -22.75 -11.32 6.94
CA LYS A 119 -24.08 -10.70 6.93
C LYS A 119 -24.54 -10.16 8.29
N ASP A 120 -24.19 -10.84 9.36
CA ASP A 120 -24.67 -10.54 10.72
C ASP A 120 -23.71 -9.67 11.55
N SER A 121 -22.60 -9.24 10.94
CA SER A 121 -21.58 -8.46 11.64
C SER A 121 -22.05 -7.05 11.98
N LEU A 122 -21.73 -6.57 13.18
CA LEU A 122 -22.10 -5.22 13.64
C LEU A 122 -21.56 -4.12 12.72
N TRP A 123 -20.31 -4.27 12.26
CA TRP A 123 -19.69 -3.31 11.36
C TRP A 123 -20.46 -3.22 10.02
N ARG A 124 -20.95 -4.35 9.48
CA ARG A 124 -21.77 -4.36 8.26
C ARG A 124 -23.09 -3.64 8.50
N ARG A 125 -23.75 -3.85 9.64
CA ARG A 125 -25.00 -3.15 10.00
C ARG A 125 -24.80 -1.64 10.04
N VAL A 126 -23.71 -1.15 10.62
CA VAL A 126 -23.35 0.27 10.66
C VAL A 126 -23.12 0.82 9.25
N VAL A 127 -22.35 0.10 8.41
CA VAL A 127 -22.09 0.50 7.02
C VAL A 127 -23.38 0.53 6.20
N ARG A 128 -24.23 -0.50 6.33
CA ARG A 128 -25.53 -0.59 5.66
C ARG A 128 -26.47 0.55 6.08
N SER A 129 -26.53 0.87 7.37
CA SER A 129 -27.32 1.98 7.89
C SER A 129 -26.85 3.33 7.34
N LYS A 130 -25.52 3.54 7.26
CA LYS A 130 -24.93 4.79 6.80
C LYS A 130 -25.04 5.03 5.29
N TYR A 131 -24.83 3.98 4.49
CA TYR A 131 -24.72 4.11 3.04
C TYR A 131 -25.91 3.53 2.28
N GLY A 132 -26.77 2.73 2.91
CA GLY A 132 -27.79 1.95 2.24
C GLY A 132 -27.26 0.63 1.66
N ASP A 133 -28.17 -0.17 1.13
CA ASP A 133 -27.87 -1.43 0.44
C ASP A 133 -28.46 -1.40 -0.96
N ASN A 134 -27.73 -1.89 -1.96
CA ASN A 134 -28.18 -1.91 -3.37
C ASN A 134 -29.21 -3.02 -3.67
N GLY A 135 -29.98 -3.45 -2.68
CA GLY A 135 -31.00 -4.51 -2.80
C GLY A 135 -30.42 -5.94 -2.80
N PHE A 136 -29.23 -6.16 -3.35
CA PHE A 136 -28.62 -7.50 -3.43
C PHE A 136 -27.74 -7.86 -2.22
N GLY A 137 -27.39 -6.92 -1.34
CA GLY A 137 -26.57 -7.21 -0.15
C GLY A 137 -25.11 -7.50 -0.44
N TRP A 138 -24.63 -7.22 -1.66
CA TRP A 138 -23.26 -7.55 -2.10
C TRP A 138 -22.28 -6.39 -1.88
N TYR A 139 -22.77 -5.16 -1.87
CA TYR A 139 -21.97 -3.98 -1.58
C TYR A 139 -22.88 -2.82 -1.12
N PRO A 140 -22.38 -1.90 -0.28
CA PRO A 140 -23.16 -0.75 0.17
C PRO A 140 -23.49 0.18 -1.01
N SER A 141 -24.59 0.92 -0.94
CA SER A 141 -24.91 1.85 -2.03
C SER A 141 -23.85 2.93 -2.20
N ARG A 142 -23.70 3.44 -3.44
CA ARG A 142 -22.74 4.51 -3.72
C ARG A 142 -23.02 5.71 -2.79
N PRO A 143 -22.01 6.23 -2.07
CA PRO A 143 -22.20 7.37 -1.18
C PRO A 143 -22.72 8.59 -1.97
N LYS A 144 -23.89 9.11 -1.59
CA LYS A 144 -24.55 10.25 -2.29
C LYS A 144 -24.25 11.64 -1.69
N GLY A 145 -23.58 11.71 -0.54
CA GLY A 145 -23.32 12.97 0.16
C GLY A 145 -22.16 13.81 -0.41
N ALA A 146 -22.30 15.15 -0.33
CA ALA A 146 -21.27 16.12 -0.73
C ALA A 146 -20.05 16.13 0.22
N TYR A 147 -20.25 15.82 1.50
CA TYR A 147 -19.21 15.81 2.52
C TYR A 147 -18.69 14.40 2.77
N GLY A 148 -17.45 14.16 2.34
CA GLY A 148 -16.70 12.97 2.69
C GLY A 148 -16.26 12.15 1.48
N GLN A 149 -14.97 12.21 1.17
CA GLN A 149 -14.28 11.22 0.35
C GLN A 149 -14.21 9.91 1.14
N SER A 150 -15.33 9.19 1.25
CA SER A 150 -15.41 8.00 2.08
C SER A 150 -14.55 6.87 1.49
N LEU A 151 -13.98 6.05 2.39
CA LEU A 151 -13.25 4.82 2.04
C LEU A 151 -14.03 3.97 1.02
N TRP A 152 -15.34 3.81 1.25
CA TRP A 152 -16.23 3.06 0.37
C TRP A 152 -16.37 3.66 -1.03
N ARG A 153 -16.27 4.99 -1.19
CA ARG A 153 -16.23 5.62 -2.51
C ARG A 153 -14.96 5.27 -3.28
N PHE A 154 -13.83 5.07 -2.60
CA PHE A 154 -12.58 4.60 -3.21
C PHE A 154 -12.65 3.12 -3.57
N ILE A 155 -13.13 2.29 -2.65
CA ILE A 155 -13.36 0.86 -2.86
C ILE A 155 -14.26 0.62 -4.09
N HIS A 156 -15.28 1.45 -4.30
CA HIS A 156 -16.16 1.38 -5.47
C HIS A 156 -15.54 1.81 -6.79
N LYS A 157 -14.43 2.56 -6.77
CA LYS A 157 -13.83 3.11 -7.99
C LYS A 157 -12.81 2.17 -8.65
N GLY A 158 -12.25 1.22 -7.89
CA GLY A 158 -11.16 0.35 -8.37
C GLY A 158 -9.83 1.09 -8.38
#